data_AF-A0A2N5TI00-F1
#
_entry.id   AF-A0A2N5TI00-F1
#
_cell.length_a   1.000
_cell.length_b   1.000
_cell.length_c   1.000
_cell.angle_alpha   90.00
_cell.angle_beta   90.00
_cell.angle_gamma   90.00
#
_symmetry.space_group_name_H-M   'P 1'
#
loop_
_entity.id
_entity.type
_entity.pdbx_description
1 polymer ?
#
loop_
_entity_poly.entity_id
_entity_poly.type
_entity_poly.pdbx_seq_one_letter_code
_entity_poly.pdbx_strand_id
1 'polypeptide(L)'
;MDPNINTNHYIFVVTSHHRILGAGAQGGTRIPDGHFRKLAPSRRLERHRAGQDAAGAGDPGGDALRRCVKRNPQGPFQVLARRRLFPHTVIHEPIPESDCEKFQACFFPGVIDIVTTPSGGAKTCVVKNPRNDSVSRQVLRPPEFEGKVTLGRVRSYFIFNVESMGRCPPQEIPLEACNALLANTKSVRASLKLQMDVMF
;
A
#
# COMPACT_ATOMS: atom_id res chain seq x y z
N MET A 1 32.01 -9.72 -44.04
CA MET A 1 31.18 -10.39 -43.03
C MET A 1 31.65 -9.94 -41.64
N ASP A 2 31.29 -8.81 -41.04
CA ASP A 2 30.61 -7.58 -41.42
C ASP A 2 31.05 -6.56 -40.33
N PRO A 3 31.78 -5.46 -40.63
CA PRO A 3 32.40 -4.59 -39.63
C PRO A 3 31.50 -3.40 -39.29
N ASN A 4 30.24 -3.65 -38.95
CA ASN A 4 29.30 -2.56 -38.71
C ASN A 4 28.31 -2.87 -37.57
N ILE A 5 28.85 -3.12 -36.37
CA ILE A 5 28.07 -2.93 -35.15
C ILE A 5 28.21 -1.47 -34.77
N ASN A 6 27.27 -0.65 -35.22
CA ASN A 6 27.09 0.72 -34.72
C ASN A 6 26.64 0.63 -33.25
N THR A 7 27.61 0.53 -32.32
CA THR A 7 27.36 0.73 -30.90
C THR A 7 27.08 2.21 -30.68
N ASN A 8 25.82 2.59 -30.90
CA ASN A 8 25.33 3.88 -30.43
C ASN A 8 25.51 3.92 -28.91
N HIS A 9 26.57 4.58 -28.44
CA HIS A 9 26.82 4.80 -27.03
C HIS A 9 25.80 5.82 -26.52
N TYR A 10 24.81 5.33 -25.78
CA TYR A 10 23.81 6.17 -25.12
C TYR A 10 24.23 6.46 -23.69
N ILE A 11 24.12 7.73 -23.29
CA ILE A 11 24.29 8.17 -21.90
C ILE A 11 22.88 8.30 -21.27
N PHE A 12 22.73 7.76 -20.07
CA PHE A 12 21.48 7.80 -19.33
C PHE A 12 21.52 8.89 -18.28
N VAL A 13 20.62 9.86 -18.37
CA VAL A 13 20.45 10.86 -17.32
C VAL A 13 19.45 10.30 -16.32
N VAL A 14 19.97 9.91 -15.15
CA VAL A 14 19.19 9.45 -14.01
C VAL A 14 18.92 10.61 -13.06
N THR A 15 17.81 10.52 -12.31
CA THR A 15 17.43 11.60 -11.41
C THR A 15 18.53 11.97 -10.43
N SER A 16 19.45 11.06 -10.02
CA SER A 16 20.57 11.35 -9.11
C SER A 16 21.44 12.54 -9.54
N HIS A 17 21.54 12.86 -10.84
CA HIS A 17 22.35 13.98 -11.36
C HIS A 17 21.76 15.38 -11.15
N HIS A 18 20.46 15.53 -10.86
CA HIS A 18 19.89 16.86 -10.57
C HIS A 18 20.45 17.49 -9.29
N ARG A 19 20.69 18.80 -9.26
CA ARG A 19 21.07 19.49 -8.02
C ARG A 19 19.83 20.12 -7.39
N ILE A 20 19.68 19.99 -6.06
CA ILE A 20 18.65 20.73 -5.34
C ILE A 20 19.23 22.10 -5.03
N LEU A 21 18.63 23.15 -5.58
CA LEU A 21 18.99 24.54 -5.31
C LEU A 21 17.98 25.09 -4.30
N GLY A 22 18.46 25.56 -3.15
CA GLY A 22 17.61 26.26 -2.20
C GLY A 22 17.34 27.68 -2.69
N ALA A 23 16.08 28.02 -2.96
CA ALA A 23 15.69 29.42 -3.13
C ALA A 23 15.84 30.14 -1.78
N GLY A 24 16.60 31.23 -1.74
CA GLY A 24 16.80 32.02 -0.52
C GLY A 24 15.46 32.53 0.01
N ALA A 25 15.10 32.15 1.23
CA ALA A 25 13.92 32.68 1.89
C ALA A 25 14.21 34.12 2.33
N GLN A 26 13.48 35.11 1.80
CA GLN A 26 13.35 36.38 2.51
C GLN A 26 12.53 36.12 3.78
N GLY A 27 13.19 36.04 4.93
CA GLY A 27 12.56 36.06 6.26
C GLY A 27 12.15 34.73 6.90
N GLY A 28 12.72 33.58 6.51
CA GLY A 28 12.41 32.29 7.14
C GLY A 28 13.66 31.44 7.42
N THR A 29 13.65 30.68 8.53
CA THR A 29 14.71 29.73 8.91
C THR A 29 15.16 28.88 7.72
N ARG A 30 16.45 28.96 7.40
CA ARG A 30 17.09 28.17 6.33
C ARG A 30 16.99 26.69 6.71
N ILE A 31 16.31 25.90 5.88
CA ILE A 31 16.24 24.44 6.08
C ILE A 31 17.66 23.88 5.86
N PRO A 32 18.20 23.08 6.79
CA PRO A 32 19.56 22.56 6.67
C PRO A 32 19.74 21.67 5.43
N ASP A 33 20.96 21.70 4.88
CA ASP A 33 21.34 20.91 3.71
C ASP A 33 21.15 19.41 4.00
N GLY A 34 20.54 18.69 3.06
CA GLY A 34 20.25 17.25 3.17
C GLY A 34 18.83 16.89 3.64
N HIS A 35 18.01 17.88 4.03
CA HIS A 35 16.60 17.70 4.37
C HIS A 35 15.70 17.46 3.14
N PHE A 36 16.18 17.84 1.95
CA PHE A 36 15.55 17.49 0.67
C PHE A 36 16.37 16.41 -0.02
N ARG A 37 15.72 15.32 -0.40
CA ARG A 37 16.33 14.18 -1.09
C ARG A 37 15.39 13.67 -2.18
N LYS A 38 15.98 13.05 -3.20
CA LYS A 38 15.22 12.39 -4.26
C LYS A 38 14.78 11.01 -3.79
N LEU A 39 13.51 10.69 -4.02
CA LEU A 39 12.90 9.43 -3.55
C LEU A 39 13.21 8.24 -4.46
N ALA A 40 13.50 8.47 -5.74
CA ALA A 40 13.79 7.41 -6.71
C ALA A 40 15.04 7.77 -7.56
N PRO A 41 16.25 7.79 -6.97
CA PRO A 41 17.48 8.28 -7.60
C PRO A 41 17.83 7.54 -8.91
N SER A 42 17.47 6.26 -9.01
CA SER A 42 17.72 5.40 -10.17
C SER A 42 16.70 5.56 -11.29
N ARG A 43 15.68 6.42 -11.14
CA ARG A 43 14.70 6.67 -12.20
C ARG A 43 15.43 7.34 -13.38
N ARG A 44 15.41 6.67 -14.54
CA ARG A 44 15.93 7.20 -15.80
C ARG A 44 14.93 8.20 -16.36
N LEU A 45 15.39 9.40 -16.65
CA LEU A 45 14.56 10.46 -17.23
C LEU A 45 14.72 10.46 -18.74
N GLU A 46 15.96 10.49 -19.22
CA GLU A 46 16.25 10.71 -20.64
C GLU A 46 17.41 9.82 -21.12
N ARG A 47 17.44 9.59 -22.44
CA ARG A 47 18.53 8.92 -23.16
C ARG A 47 19.13 9.94 -24.14
N HIS A 48 20.42 10.21 -24.02
CA HIS A 48 21.13 11.08 -24.96
C HIS A 48 22.13 10.27 -25.79
N ARG A 49 22.39 10.71 -27.03
CA ARG A 49 23.52 10.22 -27.82
C ARG A 49 24.81 10.92 -27.38
N ALA A 50 25.96 10.27 -27.59
CA ALA A 50 27.26 10.88 -27.36
C ALA A 50 27.38 12.22 -28.12
N GLY A 51 27.73 13.30 -27.41
CA GLY A 51 27.86 14.66 -27.96
C GLY A 51 26.59 15.53 -27.89
N GLN A 52 25.45 15.00 -27.43
CA GLN A 52 24.28 15.83 -27.09
C GLN A 52 24.33 16.23 -25.61
N ASP A 53 24.61 17.50 -25.34
CA ASP A 53 24.45 18.07 -24.01
C ASP A 53 22.99 18.39 -23.74
N ALA A 54 22.54 18.18 -22.49
CA ALA A 54 21.22 18.62 -22.03
C ALA A 54 21.07 20.16 -22.00
N ALA A 55 22.11 20.91 -22.39
CA ALA A 55 22.19 22.37 -22.33
C ALA A 55 21.32 23.11 -23.36
N GLY A 56 20.76 22.41 -24.36
CA GLY A 56 19.87 23.00 -25.38
C GLY A 56 18.40 23.10 -24.99
N ALA A 57 17.99 22.45 -23.89
CA ALA A 57 16.68 22.64 -23.28
C ALA A 57 16.89 23.56 -22.08
N GLY A 58 16.35 24.78 -22.12
CA GLY A 58 16.48 25.72 -21.00
C GLY A 58 16.17 25.03 -19.66
N ASP A 59 16.99 25.32 -18.65
CA ASP A 59 16.91 24.70 -17.32
C ASP A 59 15.44 24.58 -16.88
N PRO A 60 14.85 23.38 -16.82
CA PRO A 60 13.48 23.21 -16.41
C PRO A 60 13.47 23.31 -14.88
N GLY A 61 13.63 24.53 -14.38
CA GLY A 61 13.47 24.86 -12.98
C GLY A 61 12.06 24.44 -12.53
N GLY A 62 11.97 23.29 -11.88
CA GLY A 62 10.72 22.78 -11.34
C GLY A 62 10.44 23.38 -9.97
N ASP A 63 9.50 24.32 -9.88
CA ASP A 63 9.07 24.89 -8.60
C ASP A 63 8.32 23.85 -7.75
N ALA A 64 8.97 23.36 -6.69
CA ALA A 64 8.38 22.42 -5.74
C ALA A 64 7.53 23.15 -4.68
N LEU A 65 6.31 23.57 -5.03
CA LEU A 65 5.38 24.19 -4.08
C LEU A 65 4.84 23.17 -3.07
N ARG A 66 4.73 23.53 -1.78
CA ARG A 66 3.97 22.77 -0.76
C ARG A 66 2.48 22.78 -1.13
N ARG A 67 2.02 21.85 -1.96
CA ARG A 67 0.58 21.53 -2.09
C ARG A 67 0.34 20.10 -1.67
N CYS A 68 -0.04 19.92 -0.40
CA CYS A 68 -0.62 18.66 0.04
C CYS A 68 -2.03 18.51 -0.57
N VAL A 69 -2.16 17.49 -1.42
CA VAL A 69 -3.31 16.59 -1.52
C VAL A 69 -4.50 16.97 -2.43
N LYS A 70 -4.80 18.22 -2.80
CA LYS A 70 -6.16 18.47 -3.35
C LYS A 70 -6.40 18.62 -4.86
N ARG A 71 -5.44 18.62 -5.78
CA ARG A 71 -5.77 19.07 -7.17
C ARG A 71 -5.10 18.44 -8.39
N ASN A 72 -4.40 17.30 -8.29
CA ASN A 72 -3.87 16.66 -9.50
C ASN A 72 -3.79 15.12 -9.39
N PRO A 73 -4.53 14.34 -10.21
CA PRO A 73 -4.36 12.89 -10.33
C PRO A 73 -2.95 12.46 -10.75
N GLN A 74 -2.18 13.37 -11.37
CA GLN A 74 -0.79 13.17 -11.80
C GLN A 74 0.24 13.71 -10.78
N GLY A 75 -0.21 14.15 -9.60
CA GLY A 75 0.70 14.63 -8.56
C GLY A 75 1.65 13.53 -8.07
N PRO A 76 2.86 13.86 -7.59
CA PRO A 76 3.89 12.88 -7.21
C PRO A 76 3.58 12.07 -5.94
N PHE A 77 2.38 12.23 -5.37
CA PHE A 77 1.95 11.58 -4.15
C PHE A 77 0.95 10.47 -4.48
N GLN A 78 1.47 9.31 -4.86
CA GLN A 78 0.63 8.13 -4.98
C GLN A 78 0.72 7.34 -3.67
N VAL A 79 -0.46 7.13 -3.08
CA VAL A 79 -0.66 6.29 -1.92
C VAL A 79 -1.63 5.21 -2.34
N LEU A 80 -1.26 3.95 -2.11
CA LEU A 80 -2.15 2.83 -2.28
C LEU A 80 -2.58 2.35 -0.90
N ALA A 81 -3.82 2.61 -0.54
CA ALA A 81 -4.41 2.10 0.69
C ALA A 81 -5.51 1.09 0.34
N ARG A 82 -5.40 -0.12 0.86
CA ARG A 82 -6.40 -1.18 0.72
C ARG A 82 -6.76 -1.72 2.09
N ARG A 83 -8.01 -2.16 2.26
CA ARG A 83 -8.47 -2.82 3.48
C ARG A 83 -9.11 -4.16 3.16
N ARG A 84 -9.06 -5.07 4.12
CA ARG A 84 -9.92 -6.26 4.16
C ARG A 84 -10.42 -6.50 5.58
N LEU A 85 -11.49 -7.29 5.71
CA LEU A 85 -11.95 -7.74 7.02
C LEU A 85 -11.15 -8.96 7.45
N PHE A 86 -11.03 -9.16 8.77
CA PHE A 86 -10.40 -10.35 9.34
C PHE A 86 -11.18 -11.61 8.94
N PRO A 87 -10.54 -12.59 8.27
CA PRO A 87 -11.17 -13.86 7.96
C PRO A 87 -11.53 -14.62 9.22
N HIS A 88 -12.67 -15.27 9.23
CA HIS A 88 -13.12 -16.08 10.34
C HIS A 88 -13.66 -17.39 9.81
N THR A 89 -12.99 -18.49 10.14
CA THR A 89 -13.39 -19.84 9.75
C THR A 89 -13.87 -20.57 10.98
N VAL A 90 -15.10 -21.07 10.93
CA VAL A 90 -15.70 -21.89 11.98
C VAL A 90 -15.80 -23.32 11.47
N ILE A 91 -15.26 -24.27 12.24
CA ILE A 91 -15.40 -25.70 12.01
C ILE A 91 -16.48 -26.19 12.97
N HIS A 92 -17.63 -26.56 12.45
CA HIS A 92 -18.80 -27.00 13.24
C HIS A 92 -18.67 -28.46 13.67
N GLU A 93 -18.04 -29.28 12.82
CA GLU A 93 -17.86 -30.71 13.05
C GLU A 93 -16.38 -31.09 12.87
N PRO A 94 -15.84 -32.01 13.70
CA PRO A 94 -14.47 -32.48 13.54
C PRO A 94 -14.22 -33.05 12.14
N ILE A 95 -13.15 -32.60 11.49
CA ILE A 95 -12.73 -33.13 10.20
C ILE A 95 -12.08 -34.51 10.42
N PRO A 96 -12.48 -35.57 9.68
CA PRO A 96 -11.84 -36.88 9.76
C PRO A 96 -10.34 -36.82 9.47
N GLU A 97 -9.55 -37.66 10.13
CA GLU A 97 -8.09 -37.69 9.94
C GLU A 97 -7.69 -37.93 8.47
N SER A 98 -8.42 -38.78 7.75
CA SER A 98 -8.19 -39.07 6.33
C SER A 98 -8.38 -37.85 5.41
N ASP A 99 -9.22 -36.90 5.80
CA ASP A 99 -9.53 -35.71 5.00
C ASP A 99 -8.77 -34.48 5.48
N CYS A 100 -7.97 -34.59 6.55
CA CYS A 100 -7.29 -33.44 7.14
C CYS A 100 -6.25 -32.81 6.21
N GLU A 101 -5.52 -33.62 5.44
CA GLU A 101 -4.57 -33.12 4.43
C GLU A 101 -5.29 -32.40 3.28
N LYS A 102 -6.41 -32.94 2.79
CA LYS A 102 -7.25 -32.30 1.77
C LYS A 102 -7.86 -31.00 2.28
N PHE A 103 -8.31 -31.01 3.54
CA PHE A 103 -8.86 -29.84 4.20
C PHE A 103 -7.82 -28.74 4.31
N GLN A 104 -6.61 -29.07 4.75
CA GLN A 104 -5.48 -28.14 4.81
C GLN A 104 -5.14 -27.57 3.42
N ALA A 105 -5.14 -28.41 2.37
CA ALA A 105 -4.85 -28.00 0.99
C ALA A 105 -5.87 -27.01 0.40
N CYS A 106 -7.08 -26.92 0.97
CA CYS A 106 -8.08 -25.94 0.56
C CYS A 106 -7.73 -24.50 1.02
N PHE A 107 -6.81 -24.34 1.96
CA PHE A 107 -6.42 -23.05 2.51
C PHE A 107 -4.98 -22.68 2.12
N PHE A 108 -4.64 -21.40 2.34
CA PHE A 108 -3.27 -20.96 2.18
C PHE A 108 -2.35 -21.63 3.22
N PRO A 109 -1.06 -21.83 2.91
CA PRO A 109 -0.11 -22.44 3.84
C PRO A 109 -0.08 -21.73 5.20
N GLY A 110 -0.15 -22.52 6.27
CA GLY A 110 -0.12 -22.03 7.65
C GLY A 110 -1.45 -21.49 8.20
N VAL A 111 -2.54 -21.51 7.42
CA VAL A 111 -3.88 -21.16 7.92
C VAL A 111 -4.44 -22.28 8.79
N ILE A 112 -4.38 -23.53 8.30
CA ILE A 112 -4.81 -24.73 9.00
C ILE A 112 -3.59 -25.53 9.46
N ASP A 113 -3.66 -26.04 10.68
CA ASP A 113 -2.69 -26.96 11.25
C ASP A 113 -3.34 -28.30 11.56
N ILE A 114 -2.56 -29.38 11.50
CA ILE A 114 -3.00 -30.72 11.84
C ILE A 114 -2.36 -31.07 13.18
N VAL A 115 -3.19 -31.21 14.21
CA VAL A 115 -2.77 -31.44 15.59
C VAL A 115 -3.31 -32.76 16.11
N THR A 116 -2.57 -33.41 17.00
CA THR A 116 -3.05 -34.61 17.69
C THR A 116 -4.05 -34.21 18.77
N THR A 117 -5.19 -34.90 18.82
CA THR A 117 -6.24 -34.67 19.81
C THR A 117 -5.69 -34.92 21.22
N PRO A 118 -6.11 -34.15 22.26
CA PRO A 118 -5.67 -34.35 23.64
C PRO A 118 -5.88 -35.78 24.17
N SER A 119 -6.86 -36.50 23.63
CA SER A 119 -7.19 -37.90 23.95
C SER A 119 -6.20 -38.93 23.36
N GLY A 120 -5.14 -38.49 22.69
CA GLY A 120 -3.94 -39.29 22.41
C GLY A 120 -3.96 -40.19 21.18
N GLY A 121 -5.05 -40.28 20.42
CA GLY A 121 -5.16 -41.25 19.30
C GLY A 121 -5.28 -40.66 17.89
N ALA A 122 -6.07 -39.61 17.70
CA ALA A 122 -6.49 -39.16 16.37
C ALA A 122 -5.97 -37.76 16.02
N LYS A 123 -5.62 -37.52 14.75
CA LYS A 123 -5.29 -36.19 14.24
C LYS A 123 -6.57 -35.41 13.92
N THR A 124 -6.54 -34.11 14.17
CA THR A 124 -7.63 -33.18 13.85
C THR A 124 -7.08 -31.88 13.28
N CYS A 125 -7.93 -31.17 12.54
CA CYS A 125 -7.59 -29.94 11.85
C CYS A 125 -8.05 -28.73 12.67
N VAL A 126 -7.14 -27.79 12.91
CA VAL A 126 -7.43 -26.56 13.68
C VAL A 126 -7.05 -25.32 12.89
N VAL A 127 -7.80 -24.24 13.09
CA VAL A 127 -7.50 -22.94 12.48
C VAL A 127 -6.39 -22.26 13.28
N LYS A 128 -5.15 -22.25 12.76
CA LYS A 128 -3.96 -21.70 13.43
C LYS A 128 -3.80 -20.21 13.17
N ASN A 129 -3.79 -19.82 11.91
CA ASN A 129 -3.57 -18.42 11.53
C ASN A 129 -4.60 -17.95 10.48
N PRO A 130 -5.82 -17.61 10.92
CA PRO A 130 -6.88 -17.16 10.03
C PRO A 130 -6.55 -15.83 9.33
N ARG A 131 -5.61 -15.04 9.88
CA ARG A 131 -5.17 -13.80 9.24
C ARG A 131 -4.53 -14.07 7.88
N ASN A 132 -3.86 -15.20 7.68
CA ASN A 132 -3.21 -15.52 6.41
C ASN A 132 -4.18 -16.01 5.33
N ASP A 133 -5.44 -16.23 5.65
CA ASP A 133 -6.42 -16.69 4.68
C ASP A 133 -6.76 -15.59 3.66
N SER A 134 -6.76 -15.95 2.37
CA SER A 134 -7.20 -15.11 1.26
C SER A 134 -8.71 -15.21 1.00
N VAL A 135 -9.40 -16.15 1.66
CA VAL A 135 -10.84 -16.43 1.51
C VAL A 135 -11.15 -16.93 0.10
N SER A 136 -10.36 -17.89 -0.38
CA SER A 136 -10.48 -18.50 -1.73
C SER A 136 -11.79 -19.27 -1.95
N ARG A 137 -12.46 -19.68 -0.85
CA ARG A 137 -13.66 -20.54 -0.83
C ARG A 137 -13.46 -21.94 -1.42
N GLN A 138 -12.21 -22.38 -1.59
CA GLN A 138 -11.91 -23.72 -2.13
C GLN A 138 -12.51 -24.83 -1.25
N VAL A 139 -12.53 -24.64 0.07
CA VAL A 139 -13.10 -25.59 1.03
C VAL A 139 -14.60 -25.84 0.85
N LEU A 140 -15.32 -24.96 0.14
CA LEU A 140 -16.75 -25.13 -0.12
C LEU A 140 -17.03 -25.97 -1.38
N ARG A 141 -16.00 -26.44 -2.08
CA ARG A 141 -16.16 -27.24 -3.31
C ARG A 141 -16.29 -28.74 -3.04
N PRO A 142 -15.46 -29.35 -2.17
CA PRO A 142 -15.58 -30.78 -1.90
C PRO A 142 -16.86 -31.08 -1.10
N PRO A 143 -17.64 -32.10 -1.50
CA PRO A 143 -18.87 -32.46 -0.78
C PRO A 143 -18.58 -32.97 0.64
N GLU A 144 -17.38 -33.50 0.90
CA GLU A 144 -16.98 -33.97 2.24
C GLU A 144 -16.97 -32.88 3.32
N PHE A 145 -16.91 -31.60 2.93
CA PHE A 145 -16.85 -30.44 3.84
C PHE A 145 -18.13 -29.60 3.83
N GLU A 146 -19.12 -29.97 3.02
CA GLU A 146 -20.41 -29.28 2.97
C GLU A 146 -21.10 -29.36 4.35
N GLY A 147 -21.61 -28.22 4.84
CA GLY A 147 -22.22 -28.11 6.17
C GLY A 147 -21.24 -28.12 7.36
N LYS A 148 -20.03 -28.68 7.22
CA LYS A 148 -19.05 -28.79 8.33
C LYS A 148 -18.29 -27.50 8.61
N VAL A 149 -18.17 -26.62 7.62
CA VAL A 149 -17.36 -25.39 7.74
C VAL A 149 -18.13 -24.18 7.26
N THR A 150 -18.01 -23.09 8.03
CA THR A 150 -18.53 -21.77 7.64
C THR A 150 -17.40 -20.77 7.51
N LEU A 151 -17.37 -20.10 6.36
CA LEU A 151 -16.48 -18.98 6.09
C LEU A 151 -17.20 -17.67 6.38
N GLY A 152 -16.62 -16.87 7.26
CA GLY A 152 -17.14 -15.58 7.69
C GLY A 152 -16.04 -14.52 7.76
N ARG A 153 -16.44 -13.35 8.23
CA ARG A 153 -15.55 -12.20 8.46
C ARG A 153 -15.99 -11.46 9.71
N VAL A 154 -15.04 -11.03 10.52
CA VAL A 154 -15.35 -10.19 11.70
C VAL A 154 -15.57 -8.75 11.23
N ARG A 155 -16.82 -8.26 11.31
CA ARG A 155 -17.23 -6.95 10.76
C ARG A 155 -16.48 -5.77 11.38
N SER A 156 -16.10 -5.88 12.65
CA SER A 156 -15.40 -4.83 13.40
C SER A 156 -13.87 -4.91 13.31
N TYR A 157 -13.32 -5.92 12.63
CA TYR A 157 -11.87 -6.11 12.53
C TYR A 157 -11.39 -5.81 11.10
N PHE A 158 -10.74 -4.66 10.95
CA PHE A 158 -10.15 -4.22 9.68
C PHE A 158 -8.63 -4.46 9.66
N ILE A 159 -8.15 -5.04 8.57
CA ILE A 159 -6.74 -5.17 8.26
C ILE A 159 -6.43 -4.20 7.12
N PHE A 160 -5.66 -3.16 7.43
CA PHE A 160 -5.22 -2.16 6.45
C PHE A 160 -3.83 -2.52 5.91
N ASN A 161 -3.64 -2.33 4.60
CA ASN A 161 -2.33 -2.28 3.95
C ASN A 161 -2.18 -0.92 3.29
N VAL A 162 -1.12 -0.18 3.65
CA VAL A 162 -0.87 1.18 3.18
C VAL A 162 0.53 1.25 2.61
N GLU A 163 0.62 1.58 1.33
CA GLU A 163 1.86 1.76 0.59
C GLU A 163 1.96 3.21 0.15
N SER A 164 3.16 3.79 0.24
CA SER A 164 3.42 5.20 -0.03
C SER A 164 4.59 5.37 -0.98
N MET A 165 4.44 6.23 -1.98
CA MET A 165 5.54 6.64 -2.86
C MET A 165 6.35 7.81 -2.29
N GLY A 166 6.90 7.59 -1.10
CA GLY A 166 8.10 8.24 -0.59
C GLY A 166 7.97 9.63 0.05
N ARG A 167 6.94 10.44 -0.22
CA ARG A 167 6.87 11.78 0.41
C ARG A 167 6.44 11.76 1.87
N CYS A 168 5.61 10.81 2.27
CA CYS A 168 5.19 10.59 3.65
C CYS A 168 5.43 9.12 4.01
N PRO A 169 5.98 8.81 5.19
CA PRO A 169 6.08 7.42 5.63
C PRO A 169 4.68 6.83 5.78
N PRO A 170 4.47 5.56 5.40
CA PRO A 170 3.14 4.95 5.38
C PRO A 170 2.44 4.93 6.75
N GLN A 171 3.20 4.97 7.84
CA GLN A 171 2.70 5.01 9.22
C GLN A 171 1.99 6.33 9.57
N GLU A 172 2.38 7.45 8.94
CA GLU A 172 1.78 8.76 9.20
C GLU A 172 0.49 8.98 8.40
N ILE A 173 0.32 8.29 7.27
CA ILE A 173 -0.81 8.48 6.36
C ILE A 173 -2.18 8.25 7.04
N PRO A 174 -2.39 7.17 7.83
CA PRO A 174 -3.66 6.99 8.54
C PRO A 174 -3.97 8.12 9.50
N LEU A 175 -2.94 8.68 10.15
CA LEU A 175 -3.11 9.76 11.11
C LEU A 175 -3.53 11.05 10.39
N GLU A 176 -2.90 11.36 9.26
CA GLU A 176 -3.30 12.49 8.42
C GLU A 176 -4.70 12.34 7.82
N ALA A 177 -5.09 11.11 7.46
CA ALA A 177 -6.46 10.83 7.02
C ALA A 177 -7.49 11.09 8.13
N CYS A 178 -7.20 10.70 9.37
CA CYS A 178 -8.04 11.00 10.52
C CYS A 178 -8.14 12.52 10.77
N ASN A 179 -7.02 13.24 10.69
CA ASN A 179 -7.00 14.71 10.84
C ASN A 179 -7.85 15.39 9.77
N ALA A 180 -7.75 14.95 8.51
CA ALA A 180 -8.58 15.46 7.43
C ALA A 180 -10.08 15.21 7.68
N LEU A 181 -10.45 14.02 8.18
CA LEU A 181 -11.84 13.70 8.54
C LEU A 181 -12.34 14.59 9.69
N LEU A 182 -11.52 14.82 10.71
CA LEU A 182 -11.84 15.72 11.81
C LEU A 182 -12.01 17.18 11.35
N ALA A 183 -11.16 17.65 10.42
CA ALA A 183 -11.30 18.98 9.85
C ALA A 183 -12.60 19.13 9.06
N ASN A 184 -12.95 18.13 8.25
CA ASN A 184 -14.20 18.12 7.48
C ASN A 184 -15.42 18.15 8.39
N THR A 185 -15.45 17.30 9.44
CA THR A 185 -16.56 17.26 10.40
C THR A 185 -16.69 18.56 11.20
N LYS A 186 -15.57 19.18 11.61
CA LYS A 186 -15.58 20.51 12.25
C LYS A 186 -16.15 21.58 11.33
N SER A 187 -15.78 21.56 10.05
CA SER A 187 -16.30 22.49 9.03
C SER A 187 -17.81 22.34 8.87
N VAL A 188 -18.31 21.12 8.67
CA VAL A 188 -19.75 20.84 8.56
C VAL A 188 -20.51 21.30 9.81
N ARG A 189 -19.96 21.02 11.00
CA ARG A 189 -20.56 21.46 12.27
C ARG A 189 -20.64 22.98 12.38
N ALA A 190 -19.60 23.70 11.94
CA ALA A 190 -19.59 25.17 11.97
C ALA A 190 -20.64 25.76 11.04
N SER A 191 -20.76 25.23 9.81
CA SER A 191 -21.77 25.67 8.85
C SER A 191 -23.19 25.41 9.34
N LEU A 192 -23.45 24.25 9.94
CA LEU A 192 -24.77 23.94 10.50
C LEU A 192 -25.14 24.88 11.66
N LYS A 193 -24.19 25.22 12.54
CA LYS A 193 -24.43 26.20 13.62
C LYS A 193 -24.83 27.56 13.07
N LEU A 194 -24.10 28.07 12.08
CA LEU A 194 -24.42 29.34 11.43
C LEU A 194 -25.81 29.33 10.80
N GLN A 195 -26.26 28.21 10.24
CA GLN A 195 -27.63 28.11 9.72
C GLN A 195 -28.69 28.10 10.81
N MET A 196 -28.42 27.47 11.95
CA MET A 196 -29.34 27.47 13.10
C MET A 196 -29.45 28.87 13.73
N ASP A 197 -28.33 29.60 13.83
CA ASP A 197 -28.31 30.97 14.36
C ASP A 197 -29.00 31.99 13.44
N VAL A 198 -29.26 31.64 12.18
CA VAL A 198 -30.01 32.47 11.21
C VAL A 198 -31.51 32.12 11.17
N MET A 199 -31.90 30.96 11.73
CA MET A 199 -33.29 30.48 11.72
C MET A 199 -34.09 30.82 12.99
N PHE A 200 -33.46 31.41 14.01
CA PHE A 200 -34.09 31.86 15.26
C PHE A 200 -33.64 33.28 15.61
#